data_AF-A0A9Q3CX38-F1
#
_entry.id   AF-A0A9Q3CX38-F1
#
_cell.length_a   1.000
_cell.length_b   1.000
_cell.length_c   1.000
_cell.angle_alpha   90.00
_cell.angle_beta   90.00
_cell.angle_gamma   90.00
#
_symmetry.space_group_name_H-M   'P 1'
#
loop_
_entity.id
_entity.type
_entity.pdbx_description
1 polymer ?
#
loop_
_entity_poly.entity_id
_entity_poly.type
_entity_poly.pdbx_seq_one_letter_code
_entity_poly.pdbx_strand_id
1 'polypeptide(L)'
;MYGIDIYNSKNRNITIGSNEEKKFSLDIYQISAQDLLEELLNEFREGQFITILTSKQKLSFLMMLRTNRPAFTIGEELLCKIRGHDIELYLDWERPYPPMLRRPPYPESLETRNEIEKHINELLDIYVIRKIGHNEIVEITTPVPITWHDGKSRLCGDFRALNNYIKSDKYPIPRIPHALEKLAKAIYVTKIDCMKGFN
;
A
#
# COMPACT_ATOMS: atom_id res chain seq x y z
N MET A 1 -28.42 43.04 10.59
CA MET A 1 -28.31 42.81 12.05
C MET A 1 -28.36 41.31 12.28
N TYR A 2 -27.42 40.77 13.06
CA TYR A 2 -27.39 39.36 13.44
C TYR A 2 -27.69 39.31 14.94
N GLY A 3 -28.66 38.48 15.36
CA GLY A 3 -29.00 38.27 16.76
C GLY A 3 -28.66 36.84 17.15
N ILE A 4 -27.93 36.66 18.25
CA ILE A 4 -27.68 35.34 18.85
C ILE A 4 -28.59 35.27 20.08
N ASP A 5 -29.59 34.40 20.05
CA ASP A 5 -30.46 34.13 21.20
C ASP A 5 -29.75 33.17 22.15
N ILE A 6 -29.41 33.64 23.36
CA ILE A 6 -28.61 32.90 24.36
C ILE A 6 -29.49 32.28 25.46
N TYR A 7 -30.81 32.48 25.43
CA TYR A 7 -31.71 31.99 26.48
C TYR A 7 -32.05 30.50 26.33
N ASN A 8 -31.28 29.66 27.02
CA ASN A 8 -31.60 28.35 27.60
C ASN A 8 -32.59 27.41 26.87
N SER A 9 -32.59 27.38 25.53
CA SER A 9 -33.19 26.31 24.74
C SER A 9 -32.12 25.29 24.38
N LYS A 10 -32.49 23.99 24.34
CA LYS A 10 -31.58 22.88 24.03
C LYS A 10 -30.78 23.06 22.73
N ASN A 11 -31.25 23.90 21.80
CA ASN A 11 -30.60 24.19 20.52
C ASN A 11 -30.29 25.69 20.41
N ARG A 12 -29.11 26.01 19.86
CA ARG A 12 -28.68 27.39 19.54
C ARG A 12 -29.18 27.76 18.15
N ASN A 13 -29.99 28.81 18.07
CA ASN A 13 -30.53 29.31 16.81
C ASN A 13 -29.88 30.64 16.43
N ILE A 14 -29.63 30.86 15.14
CA ILE A 14 -29.16 32.13 14.58
C ILE A 14 -30.22 32.67 13.63
N THR A 15 -30.50 33.96 13.74
CA THR A 15 -31.40 34.68 12.83
C THR A 15 -30.56 35.56 11.90
N ILE A 16 -30.74 35.40 10.59
CA ILE A 16 -30.02 36.19 9.57
C ILE A 16 -31.00 37.15 8.89
N GLY A 17 -30.82 38.46 9.13
CA GLY A 17 -31.67 39.52 8.59
C GLY A 17 -32.69 40.04 9.60
N SER A 18 -33.43 41.08 9.23
CA SER A 18 -34.44 41.77 10.06
C SER A 18 -35.75 40.97 10.25
N ASN A 19 -35.78 39.70 9.83
CA ASN A 19 -36.97 38.86 9.84
C ASN A 19 -36.83 37.80 10.95
N GLU A 20 -37.47 38.04 12.09
CA GLU A 20 -37.35 37.22 13.32
C GLU A 20 -37.88 35.78 13.16
N GLU A 21 -38.61 35.51 12.07
CA GLU A 21 -39.20 34.20 11.77
C GLU A 21 -38.21 33.20 11.13
N LYS A 22 -37.11 33.66 10.53
CA LYS A 22 -36.10 32.76 9.92
C LYS A 22 -35.01 32.39 10.91
N LYS A 23 -35.31 31.40 11.75
CA LYS A 23 -34.37 30.82 12.71
C LYS A 23 -33.66 29.61 12.10
N PHE A 24 -32.33 29.64 12.05
CA PHE A 24 -31.50 28.52 11.64
C PHE A 24 -30.92 27.84 12.87
N SER A 25 -31.20 26.55 13.08
CA SER A 25 -30.62 25.77 14.17
C SER A 25 -29.22 25.31 13.82
N LEU A 26 -28.25 25.62 14.67
CA LEU A 26 -26.94 24.97 14.66
C LEU A 26 -27.03 23.74 15.55
N ASP A 27 -27.34 22.60 14.92
CA ASP A 27 -27.14 21.30 15.55
C ASP A 27 -25.63 21.03 15.59
N ILE A 28 -24.99 21.48 16.67
CA ILE A 28 -23.67 20.97 17.03
C ILE A 28 -23.91 19.55 17.51
N TYR A 29 -23.85 18.58 16.59
CA TYR A 29 -23.78 17.18 16.96
C TYR A 29 -22.59 17.02 17.93
N GLN A 30 -22.87 16.79 19.21
CA GLN A 30 -21.88 16.22 20.11
C GLN A 30 -21.60 14.81 19.58
N ILE A 31 -20.60 14.69 18.72
CA ILE A 31 -20.12 13.38 18.24
C ILE A 31 -19.75 12.59 19.50
N SER A 32 -20.51 11.52 19.77
CA SER A 32 -20.19 10.67 20.91
C SER A 32 -18.90 9.91 20.59
N ALA A 33 -18.14 9.53 21.63
CA ALA A 33 -16.93 8.74 21.43
C ALA A 33 -17.21 7.39 20.73
N GLN A 34 -18.46 6.93 20.78
CA GLN A 34 -18.93 5.71 20.10
C GLN A 34 -19.06 5.93 18.59
N ASP A 35 -19.64 7.06 18.18
CA ASP A 35 -19.81 7.41 16.76
C ASP A 35 -18.45 7.58 16.06
N LEU A 36 -17.50 8.20 16.77
CA LEU A 36 -16.12 8.37 16.29
C LEU A 36 -15.38 7.04 16.18
N LEU A 37 -15.63 6.10 17.09
CA LEU A 37 -15.06 4.76 17.02
C LEU A 37 -15.60 3.99 15.81
N GLU A 38 -16.91 4.08 15.55
CA GLU A 38 -17.53 3.44 14.38
C GLU A 38 -17.04 4.02 13.06
N GLU A 39 -16.88 5.36 12.98
CA GLU A 39 -16.27 6.03 11.83
C GLU A 39 -14.85 5.50 11.57
N LEU A 40 -14.01 5.45 12.61
CA LEU A 40 -12.63 4.98 12.49
C LEU A 40 -12.54 3.47 12.19
N LEU A 41 -13.41 2.65 12.78
CA LEU A 41 -13.49 1.22 12.44
C LEU A 41 -13.91 1.02 10.98
N ASN A 42 -14.77 1.89 10.46
CA ASN A 42 -15.16 1.91 9.05
C ASN A 42 -14.05 2.45 8.12
N GLU A 43 -13.09 3.21 8.64
CA GLU A 43 -11.90 3.64 7.89
C GLU A 43 -10.88 2.49 7.78
N PHE A 44 -10.67 1.73 8.86
CA PHE A 44 -9.68 0.65 8.96
C PHE A 44 -10.31 -0.76 8.90
N ARG A 45 -11.26 -0.98 7.98
CA ARG A 45 -12.15 -2.17 7.89
C ARG A 45 -11.50 -3.55 7.96
N GLU A 46 -10.19 -3.64 7.73
CA GLU A 46 -9.44 -4.91 7.68
C GLU A 46 -8.80 -5.31 9.03
N GLY A 47 -8.89 -4.46 10.06
CA GLY A 47 -8.25 -4.68 11.36
C GLY A 47 -9.07 -5.55 12.32
N GLN A 48 -8.49 -6.66 12.81
CA GLN A 48 -9.06 -7.44 13.90
C GLN A 48 -8.41 -7.05 15.24
N PHE A 49 -9.22 -6.54 16.17
CA PHE A 49 -8.79 -6.33 17.56
C PHE A 49 -9.03 -7.57 18.40
N ILE A 50 -8.08 -7.87 19.29
CA ILE A 50 -8.28 -8.89 20.33
C ILE A 50 -9.34 -8.39 21.33
N THR A 51 -10.13 -9.32 21.88
CA THR A 51 -11.25 -9.05 22.79
C THR A 51 -10.86 -8.40 24.12
N ILE A 52 -9.59 -8.50 24.50
CA ILE A 52 -9.05 -8.00 25.78
C ILE A 52 -8.92 -6.46 25.80
N LEU A 53 -8.89 -5.80 24.64
CA LEU A 53 -8.70 -4.36 24.54
C LEU A 53 -9.97 -3.58 24.92
N THR A 54 -9.81 -2.58 25.78
CA THR A 54 -10.90 -1.64 26.13
C THR A 54 -11.23 -0.70 24.98
N SER A 55 -12.46 -0.16 24.94
CA SER A 55 -12.90 0.79 23.90
C SER A 55 -12.00 2.03 23.80
N LYS A 56 -11.50 2.52 24.94
CA LYS A 56 -10.57 3.66 24.99
C LYS A 56 -9.21 3.33 24.36
N GLN A 57 -8.68 2.12 24.58
CA GLN A 57 -7.43 1.67 23.96
C GLN A 57 -7.57 1.48 22.45
N LYS A 58 -8.69 0.89 22.00
CA LYS A 58 -9.02 0.76 20.57
C LYS A 58 -9.08 2.12 19.90
N LEU A 59 -9.79 3.07 20.50
CA LEU A 59 -9.88 4.44 19.99
C LEU A 59 -8.50 5.11 19.91
N SER A 60 -7.69 4.99 20.96
CA SER A 60 -6.34 5.55 20.97
C SER A 60 -5.44 4.97 19.87
N PHE A 61 -5.56 3.67 19.59
CA PHE A 61 -4.80 3.02 18.53
C PHE A 61 -5.25 3.46 17.14
N LEU A 62 -6.56 3.51 16.89
CA LEU A 62 -7.11 3.99 15.62
C LEU A 62 -6.74 5.46 15.36
N MET A 63 -6.74 6.29 16.40
CA MET A 63 -6.26 7.66 16.31
C MET A 63 -4.77 7.74 15.94
N MET A 64 -3.94 6.85 16.46
CA MET A 64 -2.53 6.76 16.09
C MET A 64 -2.38 6.37 14.61
N LEU A 65 -3.16 5.41 14.11
CA LEU A 65 -3.16 5.04 12.69
C LEU A 65 -3.58 6.21 11.80
N ARG A 66 -4.64 6.94 12.17
CA ARG A 66 -5.10 8.13 11.44
C ARG A 66 -4.08 9.26 11.47
N THR A 67 -3.39 9.45 12.60
CA THR A 67 -2.31 10.45 12.71
C THR A 67 -1.13 10.09 11.80
N ASN A 68 -0.79 8.80 11.71
CA ASN A 68 0.29 8.28 10.87
C ASN A 68 -0.21 7.73 9.53
N ARG A 69 -1.34 8.25 9.02
CA ARG A 69 -1.98 7.77 7.80
C ARG A 69 -1.05 7.58 6.59
N PRO A 70 -0.07 8.47 6.29
CA PRO A 70 0.79 8.28 5.13
C PRO A 70 1.75 7.09 5.24
N ALA A 71 1.98 6.55 6.45
CA ALA A 71 2.84 5.39 6.65
C ALA A 71 2.12 4.05 6.45
N PHE A 72 0.79 4.05 6.46
CA PHE A 72 -0.04 2.85 6.37
C PHE A 72 -0.86 2.87 5.09
N THR A 73 -0.78 1.78 4.33
CA THR A 73 -1.61 1.57 3.15
C THR A 73 -2.92 0.91 3.54
N ILE A 74 -4.04 1.44 3.06
CA ILE A 74 -5.37 0.85 3.25
C ILE A 74 -5.88 0.36 1.89
N GLY A 75 -6.03 -0.95 1.72
CA GLY A 75 -6.46 -1.53 0.45
C GLY A 75 -5.46 -1.31 -0.69
N GLU A 76 -5.95 -0.90 -1.86
CA GLU A 76 -5.19 -0.79 -3.11
C GLU A 76 -4.64 0.63 -3.37
N GLU A 77 -4.20 1.32 -2.34
CA GLU A 77 -3.59 2.64 -2.49
C GLU A 77 -2.28 2.62 -3.29
N LEU A 78 -1.97 3.77 -3.92
CA LEU A 78 -0.77 3.96 -4.71
C LEU A 78 0.49 3.64 -3.90
N LEU A 79 1.43 2.95 -4.54
CA LEU A 79 2.67 2.53 -3.91
C LEU A 79 3.54 3.72 -3.52
N CYS A 80 4.23 3.57 -2.39
CA CYS A 80 5.22 4.55 -1.95
C CYS A 80 6.46 4.46 -2.83
N LYS A 81 6.89 5.59 -3.42
CA LYS A 81 8.14 5.66 -4.16
C LYS A 81 9.27 6.17 -3.26
N ILE A 82 10.16 5.27 -2.86
CA ILE A 82 11.40 5.64 -2.16
C ILE A 82 12.30 6.40 -3.15
N ARG A 83 12.78 7.59 -2.77
CA ARG A 83 13.69 8.41 -3.59
C ARG A 83 15.12 8.27 -3.07
N GLY A 84 16.10 8.20 -3.98
CA GLY A 84 17.52 8.18 -3.64
C GLY A 84 18.11 6.81 -3.26
N HIS A 85 17.34 5.74 -3.48
CA HIS A 85 17.75 4.36 -3.25
C HIS A 85 17.62 3.55 -4.54
N ASP A 86 18.10 4.11 -5.65
CA ASP A 86 18.12 3.40 -6.93
C ASP A 86 19.07 2.20 -6.84
N ILE A 87 18.64 1.05 -7.35
CA ILE A 87 19.42 -0.19 -7.33
C ILE A 87 20.25 -0.25 -8.62
N GLU A 88 21.58 -0.29 -8.46
CA GLU A 88 22.50 -0.55 -9.56
C GLU A 88 22.80 -2.05 -9.63
N LEU A 89 22.44 -2.66 -10.76
CA LEU A 89 22.72 -4.07 -11.04
C LEU A 89 23.97 -4.19 -11.92
N TYR A 90 24.94 -4.96 -11.44
CA TYR A 90 26.19 -5.23 -12.15
C TYR A 90 26.15 -6.63 -12.77
N LEU A 91 26.45 -6.70 -14.06
CA LEU A 91 26.62 -7.97 -14.78
C LEU A 91 28.09 -8.36 -14.77
N ASP A 92 28.38 -9.66 -14.62
CA ASP A 92 29.72 -10.24 -14.74
C ASP A 92 30.19 -10.33 -16.21
N TRP A 93 29.41 -9.79 -17.15
CA TRP A 93 29.64 -9.85 -18.59
C TRP A 93 29.48 -8.47 -19.22
N GLU A 94 30.44 -8.09 -20.06
CA GLU A 94 30.40 -6.84 -20.83
C GLU A 94 29.74 -7.01 -22.20
N ARG A 95 29.26 -5.92 -22.80
CA ARG A 95 28.64 -6.01 -24.13
C ARG A 95 29.64 -6.54 -25.18
N PRO A 96 29.19 -7.39 -26.13
CA PRO A 96 27.81 -7.84 -26.34
C PRO A 96 27.36 -8.94 -25.37
N TYR A 97 26.12 -8.85 -24.89
CA TYR A 97 25.53 -9.84 -24.00
C TYR A 97 25.28 -11.18 -24.69
N PRO A 98 25.37 -12.31 -23.95
CA PRO A 98 25.14 -13.64 -24.52
C PRO A 98 23.70 -13.80 -25.04
N PRO A 99 23.47 -14.59 -26.10
CA PRO A 99 22.14 -14.84 -26.65
C PRO A 99 21.13 -15.38 -25.63
N MET A 100 21.61 -16.05 -24.58
CA MET A 100 20.78 -16.55 -23.47
C MET A 100 20.05 -15.46 -22.69
N LEU A 101 20.50 -14.20 -22.77
CA LEU A 101 19.82 -13.05 -22.18
C LEU A 101 18.77 -12.42 -23.10
N ARG A 102 18.62 -12.91 -24.34
CA ARG A 102 17.54 -12.53 -25.28
C ARG A 102 16.56 -13.66 -25.45
N ARG A 103 15.73 -13.88 -24.43
CA ARG A 103 14.76 -14.97 -24.41
C ARG A 103 13.41 -14.50 -24.96
N PRO A 104 12.78 -15.28 -25.87
CA PRO A 104 11.43 -14.98 -26.34
C PRO A 104 10.40 -15.29 -25.24
N PRO A 105 9.19 -14.71 -25.31
CA PRO A 105 8.06 -15.12 -24.49
C PRO A 105 7.73 -16.61 -24.67
N TYR A 106 7.21 -17.24 -23.63
CA TYR A 106 6.70 -18.60 -23.75
C TYR A 106 5.40 -18.62 -24.59
N PRO A 107 5.11 -19.72 -25.31
CA PRO A 107 3.81 -19.92 -25.92
C PRO A 107 2.74 -20.05 -24.83
N GLU A 108 1.70 -19.22 -24.90
CA GLU A 108 0.64 -19.18 -23.89
C GLU A 108 -0.74 -19.38 -24.53
N SER A 109 -1.67 -19.92 -23.74
CA SER A 109 -3.08 -20.01 -24.12
C SER A 109 -3.72 -18.61 -24.20
N LEU A 110 -4.87 -18.50 -24.88
CA LEU A 110 -5.58 -17.22 -24.99
C LEU A 110 -6.01 -16.70 -23.61
N GLU A 111 -6.50 -17.58 -22.75
CA GLU A 111 -6.86 -17.25 -21.37
C GLU A 111 -5.67 -16.70 -20.58
N THR A 112 -4.51 -17.36 -20.67
CA THR A 112 -3.30 -16.91 -19.99
C THR A 112 -2.81 -15.56 -20.51
N ARG A 113 -2.92 -15.31 -21.83
CA ARG A 113 -2.58 -14.00 -22.40
C ARG A 113 -3.46 -12.87 -21.87
N ASN A 114 -4.76 -13.11 -21.72
CA ASN A 114 -5.68 -12.11 -21.16
C ASN A 114 -5.30 -11.78 -19.71
N GLU A 115 -4.91 -12.77 -18.91
CA GLU A 115 -4.42 -12.54 -17.55
C GLU A 115 -3.08 -11.79 -17.54
N ILE A 116 -2.14 -12.13 -18.43
CA ILE A 116 -0.89 -11.37 -18.58
C ILE A 116 -1.18 -9.90 -18.88
N GLU A 117 -2.06 -9.62 -19.83
CA GLU A 117 -2.41 -8.26 -20.22
C GLU A 117 -3.07 -7.48 -19.08
N LYS A 118 -3.97 -8.13 -18.33
CA LYS A 118 -4.58 -7.56 -17.12
C LYS A 118 -3.51 -7.14 -16.10
N HIS A 119 -2.61 -8.05 -15.72
CA HIS A 119 -1.54 -7.75 -14.76
C HIS A 119 -0.57 -6.66 -15.27
N ILE A 120 -0.25 -6.66 -16.57
CA ILE A 120 0.59 -5.61 -17.18
C ILE A 120 -0.07 -4.24 -17.07
N ASN A 121 -1.37 -4.14 -17.36
CA ASN A 121 -2.10 -2.88 -17.25
C ASN A 121 -2.16 -2.38 -15.81
N GLU A 122 -2.41 -3.26 -14.84
CA GLU A 122 -2.35 -2.92 -13.42
C GLU A 122 -0.98 -2.36 -13.02
N LEU A 123 0.12 -2.98 -13.48
CA LEU A 123 1.49 -2.52 -13.21
C LEU A 123 1.84 -1.20 -13.91
N LEU A 124 1.25 -0.93 -15.08
CA LEU A 124 1.39 0.36 -15.78
C LEU A 124 0.65 1.47 -15.03
N ASP A 125 -0.55 1.20 -14.53
CA ASP A 125 -1.38 2.17 -13.81
C ASP A 125 -0.74 2.62 -12.49
N ILE A 126 -0.05 1.71 -11.80
CA ILE A 126 0.72 2.02 -10.59
C ILE A 126 2.16 2.50 -10.88
N TYR A 127 2.52 2.71 -12.15
CA TYR A 127 3.83 3.20 -12.60
C TYR A 127 5.03 2.34 -12.16
N VAL A 128 4.83 1.04 -11.95
CA VAL A 128 5.93 0.09 -11.65
C VAL A 128 6.68 -0.31 -12.91
N ILE A 129 5.97 -0.44 -14.03
CA ILE A 129 6.57 -0.69 -15.36
C ILE A 129 6.24 0.44 -16.33
N ARG A 130 6.98 0.50 -17.43
CA ARG A 130 6.73 1.44 -18.53
C ARG A 130 6.85 0.74 -19.88
N LYS A 131 6.18 1.29 -20.89
CA LYS A 131 6.43 0.92 -22.28
C LYS A 131 7.81 1.44 -22.70
N ILE A 132 8.53 0.62 -23.46
CA ILE A 132 9.82 0.98 -24.05
C ILE A 132 9.54 1.65 -25.40
N GLY A 133 10.16 2.80 -25.66
CA GLY A 133 9.99 3.56 -26.90
C GLY A 133 10.63 2.87 -28.10
N HIS A 134 10.16 3.18 -29.30
CA HIS A 134 10.67 2.60 -30.55
C HIS A 134 12.16 2.88 -30.82
N ASN A 135 12.73 3.92 -30.18
CA ASN A 135 14.14 4.31 -30.31
C ASN A 135 15.05 3.68 -29.24
N GLU A 136 14.49 2.96 -28.27
CA GLU A 136 15.28 2.36 -27.19
C GLU A 136 15.75 0.96 -27.59
N ILE A 137 17.03 0.68 -27.36
CA ILE A 137 17.62 -0.62 -27.67
C ILE A 137 17.39 -1.56 -26.49
N VAL A 138 16.68 -2.67 -26.73
CA VAL A 138 16.48 -3.74 -25.74
C VAL A 138 17.45 -4.87 -26.01
N GLU A 139 18.46 -5.02 -25.16
CA GLU A 139 19.48 -6.07 -25.32
C GLU A 139 19.23 -7.30 -24.45
N ILE A 140 18.41 -7.17 -23.41
CA ILE A 140 18.07 -8.23 -22.45
C ILE A 140 16.55 -8.37 -22.42
N THR A 141 16.05 -9.59 -22.60
CA THR A 141 14.64 -9.94 -22.51
C THR A 141 14.45 -11.20 -21.69
N THR A 142 13.45 -11.18 -20.80
CA THR A 142 13.09 -12.29 -19.93
C THR A 142 11.62 -12.62 -20.12
N PRO A 143 11.23 -13.90 -20.30
CA PRO A 143 9.83 -14.27 -20.39
C PRO A 143 9.13 -14.09 -19.05
N VAL A 144 7.85 -13.75 -19.12
CA VAL A 144 7.02 -13.47 -17.95
C VAL A 144 5.76 -14.35 -18.00
N PRO A 145 5.85 -15.62 -17.53
CA PRO A 145 4.68 -16.50 -17.45
C PRO A 145 3.70 -16.10 -16.33
N ILE A 146 2.48 -16.64 -16.42
CA ILE A 146 1.53 -16.67 -15.32
C ILE A 146 1.70 -17.96 -14.53
N THR A 147 1.66 -17.84 -13.21
CA THR A 147 1.51 -18.98 -12.30
C THR A 147 0.16 -18.90 -11.61
N TRP A 148 -0.50 -20.05 -11.50
CA TRP A 148 -1.81 -20.16 -10.86
C TRP A 148 -1.65 -20.80 -9.48
N HIS A 149 -2.30 -20.23 -8.48
CA HIS A 149 -2.33 -20.76 -7.13
C HIS A 149 -3.64 -20.38 -6.45
N ASP A 150 -4.36 -21.36 -5.90
CA ASP A 150 -5.67 -21.19 -5.25
C ASP A 150 -6.67 -20.35 -6.08
N GLY A 151 -6.71 -20.59 -7.39
CA GLY A 151 -7.60 -19.86 -8.31
C GLY A 151 -7.19 -18.40 -8.59
N LYS A 152 -6.03 -17.95 -8.09
CA LYS A 152 -5.46 -16.64 -8.40
C LYS A 152 -4.29 -16.76 -9.37
N SER A 153 -4.25 -15.89 -10.37
CA SER A 153 -3.13 -15.73 -11.30
C SER A 153 -2.08 -14.79 -10.72
N ARG A 154 -0.80 -15.07 -10.98
CA ARG A 154 0.33 -14.19 -10.62
C ARG A 154 1.29 -14.08 -11.80
N LEU A 155 1.63 -12.86 -12.16
CA LEU A 155 2.66 -12.55 -13.14
C LEU A 155 4.05 -12.81 -12.55
N CYS A 156 4.87 -13.67 -13.18
CA CYS A 156 6.18 -14.07 -12.67
C CYS A 156 7.28 -13.88 -13.72
N GLY A 157 8.33 -13.12 -13.42
CA GLY A 157 9.49 -12.99 -14.29
C GLY A 157 10.47 -14.15 -14.16
N ASP A 158 10.85 -14.79 -15.27
CA ASP A 158 11.83 -15.88 -15.28
C ASP A 158 13.28 -15.37 -15.39
N PHE A 159 13.79 -14.80 -14.30
CA PHE A 159 15.13 -14.23 -14.24
C PHE A 159 16.26 -15.25 -14.09
N ARG A 160 16.01 -16.56 -14.23
CA ARG A 160 17.05 -17.59 -14.01
C ARG A 160 18.28 -17.40 -14.89
N ALA A 161 18.06 -17.09 -16.17
CA ALA A 161 19.15 -16.81 -17.09
C ALA A 161 19.91 -15.55 -16.68
N LEU A 162 19.19 -14.48 -16.32
CA LEU A 162 19.78 -13.21 -15.88
C LEU A 162 20.59 -13.36 -14.59
N ASN A 163 20.07 -14.09 -13.61
CA ASN A 163 20.70 -14.32 -12.31
C ASN A 163 22.07 -15.02 -12.42
N ASN A 164 22.31 -15.81 -13.46
CA ASN A 164 23.61 -16.45 -13.69
C ASN A 164 24.71 -15.47 -14.13
N TYR A 165 24.33 -14.27 -14.58
CA TYR A 165 25.25 -13.22 -15.01
C TYR A 165 25.24 -12.01 -14.08
N ILE A 166 24.38 -11.97 -13.07
CA ILE A 166 24.35 -10.88 -12.08
C ILE A 166 25.40 -11.15 -11.01
N LYS A 167 26.22 -10.13 -10.73
CA LYS A 167 27.10 -10.12 -9.58
C LYS A 167 26.27 -10.10 -8.30
N SER A 168 26.41 -11.14 -7.48
CA SER A 168 25.67 -11.23 -6.21
C SER A 168 26.03 -10.04 -5.30
N ASP A 169 25.01 -9.29 -4.90
CA ASP A 169 25.12 -8.36 -3.78
C ASP A 169 25.28 -9.17 -2.49
N LYS A 170 26.23 -8.77 -1.65
CA LYS A 170 26.56 -9.43 -0.38
C LYS A 170 26.15 -8.53 0.78
N TYR A 171 24.85 -8.23 0.87
CA TYR A 171 24.30 -7.56 2.04
C TYR A 171 23.96 -8.58 3.15
N PRO A 172 24.39 -8.38 4.40
CA PRO A 172 24.18 -9.35 5.46
C PRO A 172 22.71 -9.35 5.91
N ILE A 173 21.97 -10.36 5.48
CA ILE A 173 20.64 -10.66 6.06
C ILE A 173 20.87 -11.38 7.40
N PRO A 174 20.34 -10.86 8.53
CA PRO A 174 20.51 -11.52 9.82
C PRO A 174 19.85 -12.91 9.81
N ARG A 175 20.53 -13.89 10.38
CA ARG A 175 19.95 -15.23 10.55
C ARG A 175 18.78 -15.16 11.55
N ILE A 176 17.77 -15.99 11.32
CA ILE A 176 16.56 -16.06 12.16
C ILE A 176 16.89 -16.19 13.66
N PRO A 177 17.81 -17.07 14.11
CA PRO A 177 18.14 -17.19 15.54
C PRO A 177 18.68 -15.88 16.15
N HIS A 178 19.55 -15.17 15.43
CA HIS A 178 20.10 -13.90 15.92
C HIS A 178 19.01 -12.81 16.03
N ALA A 179 18.02 -12.82 15.13
CA ALA A 179 16.87 -11.93 15.23
C ALA A 179 15.99 -12.27 16.45
N LEU A 180 15.78 -13.57 16.71
CA LEU A 180 14.99 -14.05 17.85
C LEU A 180 15.67 -13.77 19.20
N GLU A 181 16.98 -13.91 19.31
CA GLU A 181 17.73 -13.56 20.52
C GLU A 181 17.55 -12.09 20.92
N LYS A 182 17.51 -11.19 19.93
CA LYS A 182 17.22 -9.76 20.17
C LYS A 182 15.79 -9.54 20.66
N LEU A 183 14.84 -10.34 20.19
CA LEU A 183 13.43 -10.29 20.61
C LEU A 183 13.19 -10.94 21.98
N ALA A 184 14.05 -11.86 22.42
CA ALA A 184 13.84 -12.64 23.64
C ALA A 184 13.71 -11.81 24.94
N LYS A 185 14.25 -10.57 24.95
CA LYS A 185 14.16 -9.63 26.08
C LYS A 185 13.02 -8.61 25.93
N ALA A 186 12.28 -8.64 24.83
CA ALA A 186 11.22 -7.68 24.58
C ALA A 186 9.96 -8.05 25.39
N ILE A 187 9.41 -7.07 26.09
CA ILE A 187 8.13 -7.21 26.83
C ILE A 187 6.94 -6.99 25.88
N TYR A 188 7.14 -6.13 24.87
CA TYR A 188 6.16 -5.81 23.84
C TYR A 188 6.80 -6.00 22.47
N VAL A 189 6.08 -6.65 21.56
CA VAL A 189 6.52 -6.89 20.18
C VAL A 189 5.52 -6.28 19.23
N THR A 190 6.02 -5.53 18.26
CA THR A 190 5.23 -5.01 17.14
C THR A 190 5.80 -5.56 15.85
N LYS A 191 4.94 -6.12 15.00
CA LYS A 191 5.30 -6.59 13.67
C LYS A 191 4.64 -5.68 12.65
N ILE A 192 5.43 -5.15 11.73
CA ILE A 192 4.96 -4.34 10.58
C ILE A 192 5.42 -5.08 9.33
N ASP A 193 4.53 -5.23 8.36
CA ASP A 193 4.84 -5.82 7.07
C ASP A 193 4.72 -4.73 5.99
N CYS A 194 5.68 -4.72 5.06
CA CYS A 194 5.69 -3.73 3.98
C CYS A 194 4.87 -4.25 2.79
N MET A 195 3.76 -3.60 2.49
CA MET A 195 2.95 -3.93 1.31
C MET A 195 3.78 -3.70 0.04
N LYS A 196 3.90 -4.76 -0.79
CA LYS A 196 4.69 -4.78 -2.03
C LYS A 196 6.11 -4.20 -1.88
N GLY A 197 6.82 -4.49 -0.78
CA GLY A 197 8.09 -3.83 -0.41
C GLY A 197 9.27 -3.88 -1.40
N PHE A 198 9.14 -4.51 -2.57
CA PHE A 198 10.11 -4.43 -3.67
C PHE A 198 9.77 -3.37 -4.73
N ASN A 199 8.50 -2.97 -4.83
CA ASN A 199 7.97 -2.06 -5.85
C ASN A 199 7.77 -0.66 -5.28
#